data_AF-A0A2A4WK57-F1
#
_entry.id   AF-A0A2A4WK57-F1
#
_cell.length_a   1.000
_cell.length_b   1.000
_cell.length_c   1.000
_cell.angle_alpha   90.00
_cell.angle_beta   90.00
_cell.angle_gamma   90.00
#
_symmetry.space_group_name_H-M   'P 1'
#
loop_
_entity.id
_entity.type
_entity.pdbx_description
1 polymer ?
#
loop_
_entity_poly.entity_id
_entity_poly.type
_entity_poly.pdbx_seq_one_letter_code
_entity_poly.pdbx_strand_id
1 'polypeptide(L)'
;MSDASKISIVLLLPMVIMSALVVVYVKYQERVLFTELKKEIYHQDKLEVEWSRLQLEQHTWSSSSRIEKLAKQKLGLQAPTTEQIVFIKVK
;
A
#
# COMPACT_ATOMS: atom_id res chain seq x y z
N MET A 1 29.41 15.87 55.46
CA MET A 1 28.66 16.04 54.20
C MET A 1 29.41 15.58 52.94
N SER A 2 30.76 15.43 52.93
CA SER A 2 31.52 15.01 51.74
C SER A 2 31.22 13.57 51.29
N ASP A 3 31.04 12.64 52.23
CA ASP A 3 31.04 11.21 51.89
C ASP A 3 29.69 10.75 51.31
N ALA A 4 28.58 11.32 51.78
CA ALA A 4 27.26 11.09 51.20
C ALA A 4 27.19 11.55 49.73
N SER A 5 27.80 12.70 49.40
CA SER A 5 27.82 13.21 48.03
C SER A 5 28.67 12.32 47.10
N LYS A 6 29.78 11.77 47.60
CA LYS A 6 30.63 10.85 46.82
C LYS A 6 29.90 9.54 46.53
N ILE A 7 29.18 8.98 47.51
CA ILE A 7 28.38 7.76 47.34
C ILE A 7 27.29 7.98 46.27
N SER A 8 26.61 9.12 46.29
CA SER A 8 25.60 9.45 45.26
C SER A 8 26.19 9.50 43.85
N ILE A 9 27.37 10.10 43.68
CA ILE A 9 28.03 10.19 42.37
C ILE A 9 28.48 8.80 41.88
N VAL A 10 29.05 7.99 42.76
CA VAL A 10 29.50 6.63 42.44
C VAL A 10 28.32 5.74 42.03
N LEU A 11 27.12 5.96 42.58
CA LEU A 11 25.91 5.23 42.20
C LEU A 11 25.28 5.77 40.89
N LEU A 12 25.19 7.08 40.74
CA LEU A 12 24.49 7.71 39.60
C LEU A 12 25.25 7.55 38.29
N LEU A 13 26.59 7.61 38.32
CA LEU A 13 27.41 7.53 37.13
C LEU A 13 27.21 6.22 36.33
N PRO A 14 27.31 5.01 36.93
CA PRO A 14 27.01 3.78 36.20
C PRO A 14 25.55 3.68 35.77
N MET A 15 24.62 4.26 36.53
CA MET A 15 23.19 4.23 36.22
C MET A 15 22.86 5.05 34.97
N VAL A 16 23.47 6.22 34.81
CA VAL A 16 23.34 7.05 33.60
C VAL A 16 24.02 6.38 32.40
N ILE A 17 25.20 5.79 32.59
CA ILE A 17 25.88 5.06 31.51
C ILE A 17 25.03 3.87 31.05
N MET A 18 24.50 3.08 31.98
CA MET A 18 23.61 1.97 31.66
C MET A 18 22.36 2.46 30.91
N SER A 19 21.74 3.55 31.36
CA SER A 19 20.60 4.16 30.68
C SER A 19 20.94 4.56 29.24
N ALA A 20 22.08 5.23 29.02
CA ALA A 20 22.53 5.64 27.70
C ALA A 20 22.74 4.42 26.77
N LEU A 21 23.38 3.36 27.28
CA LEU A 21 23.61 2.13 26.52
C LEU A 21 22.29 1.44 26.16
N VAL A 22 21.34 1.37 27.10
CA VAL A 22 20.02 0.77 26.86
C VAL A 22 19.25 1.54 25.79
N VAL A 23 19.27 2.88 25.84
CA VAL A 23 18.60 3.71 24.82
C VAL A 23 19.18 3.45 23.43
N VAL A 24 20.51 3.42 23.30
CA VAL A 24 21.18 3.12 22.03
C VAL A 24 20.81 1.72 21.52
N TYR A 25 20.82 0.73 22.42
CA TYR A 25 20.44 -0.65 22.08
C TYR A 25 18.99 -0.75 21.59
N VAL A 26 18.04 -0.14 22.31
CA VAL A 26 16.63 -0.13 21.92
C VAL A 26 16.44 0.56 20.57
N LYS A 27 17.11 1.69 20.33
CA LYS A 27 17.04 2.39 19.05
C LYS A 27 17.62 1.60 17.89
N TYR A 28 18.69 0.85 18.14
CA TYR A 28 19.23 -0.06 17.14
C TYR A 28 18.23 -1.18 16.80
N GLN A 29 17.66 -1.82 17.82
CA GLN A 29 16.67 -2.90 17.62
C GLN A 29 15.40 -2.41 16.90
N GLU A 30 14.92 -1.22 17.25
CA GLU A 30 13.80 -0.57 16.56
C GLU A 30 14.12 -0.39 15.07
N ARG A 31 15.32 0.11 14.73
CA ARG A 31 15.73 0.31 13.34
C ARG A 31 15.81 -1.01 12.55
N VAL A 32 16.30 -2.08 13.17
CA VAL A 32 16.37 -3.41 12.54
C VAL A 32 14.96 -3.95 12.28
N LEU A 33 14.10 -3.99 13.30
CA LEU A 33 12.74 -4.50 13.18
C LEU A 33 11.89 -3.69 12.18
N PHE A 34 12.07 -2.38 12.18
CA PHE A 34 11.38 -1.48 11.26
C PHE A 34 11.82 -1.68 9.80
N THR A 35 13.07 -2.09 9.58
CA THR A 35 13.56 -2.39 8.23
C THR A 35 12.87 -3.63 7.66
N GLU A 36 12.70 -4.68 8.48
CA GLU A 36 11.99 -5.89 8.05
C GLU A 36 10.50 -5.59 7.78
N LEU A 37 9.85 -4.84 8.67
CA LEU A 37 8.47 -4.39 8.47
C LEU A 37 8.29 -3.63 7.16
N LYS A 38 9.22 -2.70 6.86
CA LYS A 38 9.18 -1.91 5.62
C LYS A 38 9.30 -2.76 4.37
N LYS A 39 10.08 -3.85 4.42
CA LYS A 39 10.24 -4.77 3.30
C LYS A 39 8.90 -5.42 2.95
N GLU A 40 8.17 -5.91 3.96
CA GLU A 40 6.87 -6.55 3.74
C GLU A 40 5.81 -5.56 3.23
N ILE A 41 5.80 -4.34 3.77
CA ILE A 41 4.92 -3.27 3.28
C ILE A 41 5.20 -2.98 1.81
N TYR A 42 6.47 -2.89 1.43
CA TYR A 42 6.85 -2.67 0.03
C TYR A 42 6.41 -3.81 -0.90
N HIS A 43 6.39 -5.05 -0.42
CA HIS A 43 5.82 -6.17 -1.18
C HIS A 43 4.31 -6.01 -1.35
N GLN A 44 3.58 -5.67 -0.29
CA GLN A 44 2.13 -5.43 -0.36
C GLN A 44 1.80 -4.29 -1.34
N ASP A 45 2.50 -3.16 -1.26
CA ASP A 45 2.29 -2.01 -2.16
C ASP A 45 2.47 -2.41 -3.63
N LYS A 46 3.47 -3.26 -3.94
CA LYS A 46 3.67 -3.78 -5.29
C LYS A 46 2.49 -4.62 -5.78
N LEU A 47 2.00 -5.52 -4.93
CA LEU A 47 0.86 -6.36 -5.27
C LEU A 47 -0.41 -5.52 -5.47
N GLU A 48 -0.62 -4.48 -4.67
CA GLU A 48 -1.77 -3.57 -4.81
C GLU A 48 -1.73 -2.81 -6.15
N VAL A 49 -0.55 -2.35 -6.56
CA VAL A 49 -0.37 -1.70 -7.87
C VAL A 49 -0.65 -2.69 -9.01
N GLU A 50 -0.13 -3.91 -8.91
CA GLU A 50 -0.37 -4.94 -9.92
C GLU A 50 -1.84 -5.33 -10.00
N TRP A 51 -2.49 -5.52 -8.85
CA TRP A 51 -3.92 -5.79 -8.74
C TRP A 51 -4.75 -4.67 -9.38
N SER A 52 -4.45 -3.41 -9.04
CA SER A 52 -5.11 -2.23 -9.62
C SER A 52 -4.97 -2.20 -11.14
N ARG A 53 -3.77 -2.53 -11.65
CA ARG A 53 -3.52 -2.64 -13.10
C ARG A 53 -4.35 -3.76 -13.73
N LEU A 54 -4.37 -4.95 -13.14
CA LEU A 54 -5.15 -6.09 -13.63
C LEU A 54 -6.66 -5.79 -13.63
N GLN A 55 -7.16 -5.05 -12.63
CA GLN A 55 -8.55 -4.62 -12.62
C GLN A 55 -8.86 -3.69 -13.80
N LEU A 56 -8.01 -2.71 -14.08
CA LEU A 56 -8.16 -1.83 -15.26
C LEU A 56 -8.15 -2.62 -16.58
N GLU A 57 -7.27 -3.62 -16.69
CA GLU A 57 -7.23 -4.53 -17.84
C GLU A 57 -8.54 -5.34 -17.95
N GLN A 58 -9.07 -5.88 -16.83
CA GLN A 58 -10.32 -6.63 -16.81
C GLN A 58 -11.54 -5.78 -17.12
N HIS A 59 -11.65 -4.55 -16.60
CA HIS A 59 -12.77 -3.65 -16.88
C HIS A 59 -12.86 -3.29 -18.37
N THR A 60 -11.72 -3.26 -19.06
CA THR A 60 -11.67 -3.04 -20.52
C THR A 60 -12.26 -4.23 -21.30
N TRP A 61 -12.21 -5.46 -20.76
CA TRP A 61 -12.59 -6.69 -21.49
C TRP A 61 -13.93 -7.30 -21.06
N SER A 62 -14.39 -7.04 -19.84
CA SER A 62 -15.49 -7.80 -19.21
C SER A 62 -16.90 -7.31 -19.54
N SER A 63 -17.10 -6.03 -19.83
CA SER A 63 -18.43 -5.48 -20.16
C SER A 63 -18.69 -5.43 -21.67
N SER A 64 -17.80 -4.83 -22.46
CA SER A 64 -18.11 -4.54 -23.86
C SER A 64 -17.94 -5.76 -24.79
N SER A 65 -16.81 -6.47 -24.72
CA SER A 65 -16.48 -7.51 -25.73
C SER A 65 -17.37 -8.75 -25.63
N ARG A 66 -17.70 -9.20 -24.41
CA ARG A 66 -18.55 -10.37 -24.18
C ARG A 66 -20.01 -10.08 -24.53
N ILE A 67 -20.52 -8.89 -24.19
CA ILE A 67 -21.88 -8.47 -24.53
C ILE A 67 -22.01 -8.28 -26.04
N GLU A 68 -21.02 -7.67 -26.70
CA GLU A 68 -21.02 -7.48 -28.15
C GLU A 68 -20.98 -8.81 -28.92
N LYS A 69 -20.15 -9.77 -28.48
CA LYS A 69 -20.14 -11.12 -29.07
C LYS A 69 -21.48 -11.83 -28.90
N LEU A 70 -22.08 -11.77 -27.71
CA LEU A 70 -23.37 -12.40 -27.46
C LEU A 70 -24.50 -11.73 -28.25
N ALA A 71 -24.47 -10.40 -28.36
CA ALA A 71 -25.41 -9.60 -29.15
C ALA A 71 -25.32 -9.95 -30.65
N LYS A 72 -24.10 -10.05 -31.19
CA LYS A 72 -23.88 -10.47 -32.59
C LYS A 72 -24.28 -11.93 -32.83
N GLN A 73 -23.85 -12.87 -31.98
CA GLN A 73 -24.02 -14.30 -32.23
C GLN A 73 -25.39 -14.85 -31.82
N LYS A 74 -25.97 -14.42 -30.70
CA LYS A 74 -27.27 -14.93 -30.22
C LYS A 74 -28.45 -14.09 -30.69
N LEU A 75 -28.27 -12.78 -30.84
CA LEU A 75 -29.34 -11.86 -31.19
C LEU A 75 -29.24 -11.33 -32.63
N GLY A 76 -28.19 -11.70 -33.38
CA GLY A 76 -27.98 -11.23 -34.76
C GLY A 76 -27.77 -9.72 -34.87
N LEU A 77 -27.47 -9.04 -33.77
CA LEU A 77 -27.38 -7.58 -33.73
C LEU A 77 -26.15 -7.10 -34.51
N GLN A 78 -26.36 -6.16 -35.41
CA GLN A 78 -25.32 -5.50 -36.21
C GLN A 78 -25.20 -4.05 -35.76
N ALA A 79 -24.00 -3.47 -35.87
CA ALA A 79 -23.84 -2.06 -35.57
C ALA A 79 -24.70 -1.24 -36.55
N PRO A 80 -25.54 -0.29 -36.06
CA PRO A 80 -26.40 0.49 -36.93
C PRO A 80 -25.56 1.34 -37.88
N THR A 81 -25.92 1.36 -39.16
CA THR A 81 -25.33 2.26 -40.15
C THR A 81 -25.78 3.70 -39.90
N THR A 82 -25.01 4.68 -40.37
CA THR A 82 -25.25 6.12 -40.13
C THR A 82 -26.67 6.56 -40.49
N GLU A 83 -27.31 5.89 -41.45
CA GLU A 83 -28.69 6.14 -41.89
C GLU A 83 -29.77 5.69 -40.89
N GLN A 84 -29.43 4.84 -39.92
CA GLN A 84 -30.34 4.28 -38.92
C GLN A 84 -30.29 5.04 -37.58
N ILE A 85 -29.45 6.06 -37.46
CA ILE A 85 -29.24 6.82 -36.22
C ILE A 85 -30.11 8.08 -36.25
N VAL A 86 -31.15 8.12 -35.41
CA VAL A 86 -32.01 9.30 -35.25
C VAL A 86 -31.60 10.05 -33.98
N PHE A 87 -31.12 11.27 -34.13
CA PHE A 87 -30.79 12.14 -33.00
C PHE A 87 -32.05 12.80 -32.45
N ILE A 88 -32.42 12.43 -31.23
CA ILE A 88 -33.52 13.06 -30.50
C ILE A 88 -32.95 14.16 -29.63
N LYS A 89 -33.33 15.42 -29.92
CA LYS A 89 -32.89 16.58 -29.13
C LYS A 89 -33.74 16.66 -27.87
N VAL A 90 -33.14 16.34 -26.73
CA VAL A 90 -33.79 16.52 -25.42
C VAL A 90 -33.74 18.01 -25.08
N LYS A 91 -34.90 18.59 -24.74
CA LYS A 91 -35.10 20.03 -24.50
C LYS A 91 -34.55 20.46 -23.14
#